data_AF-A0A0G3I5U3-F1
#
_entry.id   AF-A0A0G3I5U3-F1
#
_cell.length_a   1.000
_cell.length_b   1.000
_cell.length_c   1.000
_cell.angle_alpha   90.00
_cell.angle_beta   90.00
_cell.angle_gamma   90.00
#
_symmetry.space_group_name_H-M   'P 1'
#
loop_
_entity.id
_entity.type
_entity.pdbx_description
1 polymer ?
#
loop_
_entity_poly.entity_id
_entity_poly.type
_entity_poly.pdbx_seq_one_letter_code
_entity_poly.pdbx_strand_id
1 'polypeptide(L)' 'MNISPDILIKAYSSGIFPMADSADGQDISWIKPLKRGIIPLEKFHVPKSLKKIYSKGII' A
#
# COMPACT_ATOMS: atom_id res chain seq x y z
N MET A 1 1.29 12.38 -16.09
CA MET A 1 0.56 13.10 -15.01
C MET A 1 1.58 13.70 -14.04
N ASN A 2 1.48 14.99 -13.68
CA ASN A 2 2.36 15.58 -12.65
C ASN A 2 1.68 15.47 -11.28
N ILE A 3 2.28 14.74 -10.34
CA ILE A 3 1.75 14.54 -8.99
C ILE A 3 2.50 15.46 -8.03
N SER A 4 1.88 16.59 -7.66
CA SER A 4 2.46 17.45 -6.63
C SER A 4 2.24 16.87 -5.22
N PRO A 5 3.13 17.16 -4.26
CA PRO A 5 2.95 16.73 -2.87
C PRO A 5 1.61 17.16 -2.28
N ASP A 6 1.15 18.38 -2.56
CA ASP A 6 -0.12 18.91 -2.06
C ASP A 6 -1.33 18.12 -2.56
N ILE A 7 -1.32 17.69 -3.83
CA ILE A 7 -2.37 16.86 -4.41
C ILE A 7 -2.35 15.48 -3.74
N LEU A 8 -1.17 14.92 -3.52
CA LEU A 8 -1.00 13.61 -2.91
C LEU A 8 -1.56 13.59 -1.48
N ILE A 9 -1.20 14.58 -0.66
CA ILE A 9 -1.70 14.71 0.73
C ILE A 9 -3.23 14.80 0.75
N LYS A 10 -3.83 15.64 -0.11
CA LYS A 10 -5.29 15.79 -0.22
C LYS A 10 -5.99 14.50 -0.68
N ALA A 11 -5.38 13.76 -1.60
CA ALA A 11 -5.92 12.49 -2.07
C ALA A 11 -5.92 11.44 -0.95
N TYR A 12 -4.77 11.24 -0.27
CA TYR A 12 -4.66 10.26 0.80
C TYR A 12 -5.59 10.56 1.98
N SER A 13 -5.73 11.83 2.37
CA SER A 13 -6.68 12.23 3.42
C SER A 13 -8.14 11.94 3.06
N SER A 14 -8.45 11.91 1.76
CA SER A 14 -9.78 11.57 1.23
C SER A 14 -9.95 10.07 0.95
N GLY A 15 -8.95 9.24 1.31
CA GLY A 15 -8.96 7.80 1.06
C GLY A 15 -8.69 7.41 -0.40
N ILE A 16 -8.10 8.29 -1.20
CA ILE A 16 -7.77 8.09 -2.62
C ILE A 16 -6.25 7.92 -2.75
N PHE A 17 -5.79 7.04 -3.64
CA PHE A 17 -4.37 6.86 -3.92
C PHE A 17 -4.10 6.69 -5.42
N PRO A 18 -2.94 7.14 -5.92
CA PRO A 18 -2.57 6.92 -7.32
C PRO A 18 -2.07 5.49 -7.51
N MET A 19 -2.54 4.82 -8.56
CA MET A 19 -2.08 3.47 -8.92
C MET A 19 -2.21 3.27 -10.43
N ALA A 20 -1.24 2.59 -11.02
CA ALA A 20 -1.30 2.13 -12.42
C ALA A 20 -2.10 0.82 -12.49
N ASP A 21 -2.74 0.57 -13.63
CA ASP A 21 -3.57 -0.64 -13.83
C ASP A 21 -2.74 -1.93 -13.92
N SER A 22 -1.46 -1.82 -14.30
CA SER A 22 -0.50 -2.92 -14.37
C SER A 22 0.91 -2.47 -14.00
N ALA A 23 1.82 -3.44 -13.78
CA ALA A 23 3.21 -3.16 -13.41
C ALA A 23 4.00 -2.46 -14.54
N ASP A 24 3.61 -2.69 -15.78
CA ASP A 24 4.14 -2.11 -17.02
C ASP A 24 3.30 -0.93 -17.53
N GLY A 25 2.26 -0.53 -16.80
CA GLY A 25 1.39 0.58 -17.14
C GLY A 25 2.12 1.92 -17.07
N GLN A 26 1.98 2.73 -18.12
CA GLN A 26 2.58 4.07 -18.20
C GLN A 26 1.64 5.15 -17.63
N ASP A 27 0.37 4.81 -17.44
CA ASP A 27 -0.67 5.73 -16.97
C ASP A 27 -1.01 5.47 -15.49
N ILE A 28 -1.22 6.56 -14.75
CA ILE A 28 -1.58 6.55 -13.34
C ILE A 28 -3.01 7.04 -13.18
N SER A 29 -3.83 6.24 -12.50
CA SER A 29 -5.22 6.52 -12.17
C SER A 29 -5.39 6.77 -10.68
N TRP A 30 -6.34 7.63 -10.30
CA TRP A 30 -6.70 7.84 -8.89
C TRP A 30 -7.77 6.82 -8.46
N ILE A 31 -7.44 5.99 -7.47
CA ILE A 31 -8.28 4.88 -7.04
C ILE A 31 -8.95 5.20 -5.71
N LYS A 32 -10.29 5.05 -5.68
CA LYS A 32 -11.11 5.07 -4.46
C LYS A 32 -11.85 3.73 -4.34
N PRO A 33 -11.30 2.76 -3.59
CA PRO A 33 -11.89 1.43 -3.52
C PRO A 33 -13.19 1.45 -2.69
N LEU A 34 -14.21 0.72 -3.15
CA LEU A 34 -15.46 0.53 -2.39
C LEU A 34 -15.22 -0.31 -1.11
N LYS A 35 -14.32 -1.28 -1.17
CA LYS A 35 -13.87 -2.09 -0.03
C LYS A 35 -12.38 -1.88 0.16
N ARG A 36 -11.97 -1.40 1.35
CA ARG A 36 -10.57 -1.14 1.68
C ARG A 36 -9.95 -2.35 2.40
N GLY A 37 -8.84 -2.86 1.88
CA GLY A 37 -7.99 -3.78 2.64
C GLY A 37 -7.33 -3.02 3.79
N ILE A 38 -7.64 -3.40 5.03
CA ILE A 38 -7.03 -2.84 6.24
C ILE A 38 -6.35 -4.00 6.98
N ILE A 39 -5.10 -3.80 7.36
CA ILE A 39 -4.34 -4.76 8.18
C ILE A 39 -4.35 -4.23 9.62
N PRO A 40 -5.08 -4.87 10.55
CA PRO A 40 -5.04 -4.50 11.96
C PRO A 40 -3.68 -4.91 12.54
N LEU A 41 -2.85 -3.93 12.91
CA LEU A 41 -1.46 -4.17 13.33
C LEU A 41 -1.39 -4.94 14.65
N GLU A 42 -2.35 -4.71 15.54
CA GLU A 42 -2.46 -5.37 16.85
C GLU A 42 -2.78 -6.86 16.73
N LYS A 43 -3.34 -7.29 15.59
CA LYS A 43 -3.76 -8.67 15.32
C LYS A 43 -3.02 -9.26 14.13
N PHE A 44 -1.93 -8.65 13.69
CA PHE A 44 -1.17 -9.12 12.54
C PHE A 44 -0.58 -10.51 12.82
N HIS A 45 -0.94 -11.48 11.97
CA HIS A 45 -0.43 -12.84 12.09
C HIS A 45 0.96 -12.93 11.46
N VAL A 46 1.96 -13.27 12.28
CA VAL A 46 3.31 -13.61 11.80
C VAL A 46 3.46 -15.13 11.76
N PRO A 47 3.59 -15.75 10.57
CA PRO A 47 3.84 -17.19 10.46
C PRO A 47 5.10 -17.60 11.22
N LYS A 48 5.09 -18.80 11.83
CA LYS A 48 6.22 -19.31 12.61
C LYS A 48 7.53 -19.37 11.80
N SER A 49 7.44 -19.76 10.53
CA SER A 49 8.58 -19.82 9.61
C SER A 49 9.16 -18.43 9.34
N LEU A 50 8.31 -17.43 9.07
CA LEU A 50 8.74 -16.05 8.86
C LEU A 50 9.45 -15.50 10.10
N LYS A 51 8.89 -15.72 11.30
CA LYS A 51 9.52 -15.32 12.56
C LYS A 51 10.90 -15.95 12.74
N LYS A 52 11.05 -17.24 12.42
CA LYS A 52 12.33 -17.95 12.48
C LYS A 52 13.38 -17.36 11.53
N ILE A 53 12.98 -17.01 10.31
CA ILE A 53 13.88 -16.43 9.30
C ILE A 53 14.32 -15.03 9.74
N TYR A 54 13.38 -14.19 10.20
CA TYR A 54 13.66 -12.85 10.71
C TYR A 54 14.60 -12.87 11.93
N SER A 55 14.34 -13.75 12.92
CA SER A 55 15.22 -13.88 14.09
C SER A 55 16.64 -14.37 13.77
N LYS A 56 16.87 -14.94 12.58
CA LYS A 56 18.19 -15.34 12.09
C LYS A 56 18.90 -14.25 11.28
N GLY A 57 18.25 -13.11 11.03
CA GLY A 57 18.80 -12.01 10.22
C GLY A 57 18.97 -12.35 8.74
N ILE A 58 18.21 -13.32 8.22
CA ILE A 58 18.24 -13.66 6.78
C ILE A 58 17.48 -12.60 5.96
N ILE A 59 16.53 -11.91 6.59
CA ILE A 59 15.78 -10.74 6.12
C ILE A 59 15.59 -9.76 7.26
#